data_AF-A0A846GH26-F1
#
_entry.id   AF-A0A846GH26-F1
#
_cell.length_a   1.000
_cell.length_b   1.000
_cell.length_c   1.000
_cell.angle_alpha   90.00
_cell.angle_beta   90.00
_cell.angle_gamma   90.00
#
_symmetry.space_group_name_H-M   'P 1'
#
loop_
_entity.id
_entity.type
_entity.pdbx_description
1 polymer ?
#
loop_
_entity_poly.entity_id
_entity_poly.type
_entity_poly.pdbx_seq_one_letter_code
_entity_poly.pdbx_strand_id
1 'polypeptide(L)'
;MKYVKEFRDPHKAQGLVKEIDKLSQKLGYSTDRPLKIMEVCGGHTHSIFKYGIEEVLPNNIELIHGPGCPVCVMPRGRLDDAIALAEKPSVIFTTFGDA
;
A
#
# COMPACT_ATOMS: atom_id res chain seq x y z
N MET A 1 -19.13 10.53 -3.91
CA MET A 1 -18.07 10.79 -2.90
C MET A 1 -17.40 12.13 -3.22
N LYS A 2 -17.29 13.00 -2.22
CA LYS A 2 -16.53 14.25 -2.31
C LYS A 2 -15.08 13.93 -2.75
N TYR A 3 -14.47 14.77 -3.58
CA TYR A 3 -13.07 14.66 -4.04
C TYR A 3 -12.71 13.61 -5.12
N VAL A 4 -13.63 12.72 -5.52
CA VAL A 4 -13.31 11.72 -6.57
C VAL A 4 -12.95 12.38 -7.89
N LYS A 5 -13.71 13.40 -8.31
CA LYS A 5 -13.44 14.13 -9.57
C LYS A 5 -12.15 14.97 -9.49
N GLU A 6 -11.83 15.48 -8.31
CA GLU A 6 -10.71 16.41 -8.13
C GLU A 6 -9.35 15.71 -8.08
N PHE A 7 -9.29 14.50 -7.50
CA PHE A 7 -8.06 13.72 -7.39
C PHE A 7 -7.92 12.61 -8.44
N ARG A 8 -9.01 12.19 -9.10
CA ARG A 8 -8.94 11.26 -10.25
C ARG A 8 -8.97 12.01 -11.57
N ASP A 9 -7.95 12.85 -11.77
CA ASP A 9 -7.77 13.66 -12.96
C ASP A 9 -6.47 13.25 -13.68
N PRO A 10 -6.53 12.71 -14.92
CA PRO A 10 -5.35 12.29 -15.65
C PRO A 10 -4.38 13.43 -15.97
N HIS A 11 -4.88 14.66 -16.16
CA HIS A 11 -4.03 15.82 -16.44
C HIS A 11 -3.18 16.19 -15.22
N LYS A 12 -3.77 16.12 -14.02
CA LYS A 12 -3.01 16.34 -12.77
C LYS A 12 -2.00 15.23 -12.53
N ALA A 13 -2.39 13.97 -12.77
CA ALA A 13 -1.47 12.83 -12.63
C ALA A 13 -0.26 12.96 -13.57
N GLN A 14 -0.49 13.29 -14.85
CA GLN A 14 0.60 13.54 -15.81
C GLN A 14 1.48 14.71 -15.39
N GLY A 15 0.89 15.79 -14.84
CA GLY A 15 1.64 16.89 -14.27
C GLY A 15 2.56 16.46 -13.13
N LEU A 16 2.05 15.66 -12.19
CA LEU A 16 2.82 15.12 -11.07
C LEU A 16 3.95 14.21 -11.53
N VAL A 17 3.71 13.31 -12.49
CA VAL A 17 4.77 12.43 -13.03
C VAL A 17 5.92 13.25 -13.61
N LYS A 18 5.62 14.33 -14.35
CA LYS A 18 6.66 15.23 -14.90
C LYS A 18 7.47 15.93 -13.80
N GLU A 19 6.82 16.37 -12.73
CA GLU A 19 7.54 17.02 -11.62
C GLU A 19 8.35 16.01 -10.80
N ILE A 20 7.83 14.80 -10.60
CA ILE A 20 8.56 13.70 -9.96
C ILE A 20 9.83 13.37 -10.76
N ASP A 21 9.73 13.24 -12.08
CA ASP A 21 10.88 12.99 -12.96
C ASP A 21 11.94 14.09 -12.85
N LYS A 22 11.54 15.37 -12.94
CA LYS A 22 12.48 16.50 -12.77
C LYS A 22 13.16 16.52 -11.41
N LEU A 23 12.45 16.15 -10.35
CA LEU A 23 13.00 16.11 -9.00
C LEU A 23 13.92 14.90 -8.80
N SER A 24 13.54 13.72 -9.30
CA SER A 24 14.32 12.50 -9.12
C SER A 24 15.72 12.63 -9.74
N GLN A 25 15.83 13.29 -10.89
CA GLN A 25 17.11 13.56 -11.56
C GLN A 25 18.07 14.42 -10.73
N LYS A 26 17.57 15.24 -9.80
CA LYS A 26 18.39 16.13 -8.95
C LYS A 26 18.88 15.46 -7.66
N LEU A 27 18.32 14.31 -7.30
CA LEU A 27 18.58 13.65 -6.02
C LEU A 27 19.78 12.69 -6.03
N GLY A 28 20.41 12.47 -7.20
CA GLY A 28 21.61 11.63 -7.32
C GLY A 28 21.36 10.12 -7.23
N TYR A 29 20.10 9.68 -7.30
CA TYR A 29 19.74 8.25 -7.40
C TYR A 29 19.78 7.79 -8.85
N SER A 30 20.19 6.54 -9.07
CA SER A 30 20.30 5.90 -10.38
C SER A 30 19.50 4.60 -10.41
N THR A 31 19.42 3.95 -11.57
CA THR A 31 18.80 2.63 -11.70
C THR A 31 19.50 1.57 -10.83
N ASP A 32 20.83 1.64 -10.69
CA ASP A 32 21.60 0.69 -9.86
C ASP A 32 21.51 1.00 -8.36
N ARG A 33 21.09 2.22 -8.00
CA ARG A 33 20.88 2.66 -6.62
C ARG A 33 19.63 3.56 -6.56
N PRO A 34 18.44 2.96 -6.67
CA PRO A 34 17.20 3.73 -6.74
C PRO A 34 16.85 4.34 -5.38
N LEU A 35 16.07 5.42 -5.41
CA LEU A 35 15.38 5.95 -4.25
C LEU A 35 14.28 4.97 -3.85
N LYS A 36 14.42 4.35 -2.69
CA LYS A 36 13.45 3.40 -2.15
C LYS A 36 12.40 4.13 -1.31
N ILE A 37 11.13 4.01 -1.69
CA ILE A 37 9.99 4.60 -0.98
C ILE A 37 9.09 3.48 -0.49
N MET A 38 8.95 3.33 0.83
CA MET A 38 8.12 2.28 1.41
C MET A 38 6.73 2.80 1.74
N GLU A 39 5.71 2.05 1.33
CA GLU A 39 4.34 2.20 1.82
C GLU A 39 4.00 1.07 2.81
N VAL A 40 3.07 1.33 3.73
CA VAL A 40 2.65 0.38 4.78
C VAL A 40 1.13 0.38 4.90
N CYS A 41 0.44 0.33 3.76
CA CYS A 41 -1.02 0.31 3.69
C CYS A 41 -1.48 -0.52 2.49
N GLY A 42 -2.17 -1.65 2.73
CA GLY A 42 -2.69 -2.50 1.66
C GLY A 42 -3.57 -1.77 0.64
N GLY A 43 -4.26 -0.70 1.05
CA GLY A 43 -5.03 0.16 0.13
C GLY A 43 -4.16 0.97 -0.83
N HIS A 44 -2.96 1.39 -0.41
CA HIS A 44 -1.98 2.01 -1.30
C HIS A 44 -1.37 0.96 -2.23
N THR A 45 -0.97 -0.21 -1.72
CA THR A 45 -0.52 -1.34 -2.54
C THR A 45 -1.53 -1.62 -3.66
N HIS A 46 -2.82 -1.79 -3.31
CA HIS A 46 -3.88 -2.03 -4.28
C HIS A 46 -3.99 -0.90 -5.32
N SER A 47 -3.90 0.36 -4.88
CA SER A 47 -3.99 1.51 -5.78
C SER A 47 -2.79 1.60 -6.73
N ILE A 48 -1.58 1.33 -6.24
CA ILE A 48 -0.34 1.32 -7.02
C ILE A 48 -0.45 0.30 -8.16
N PHE A 49 -0.82 -0.95 -7.85
CA PHE A 49 -0.99 -1.99 -8.85
C PHE A 49 -2.14 -1.68 -9.81
N LYS A 50 -3.31 -1.28 -9.29
CA LYS A 50 -4.50 -1.01 -10.10
C LYS A 50 -4.28 0.08 -11.15
N TYR A 51 -3.48 1.09 -10.83
CA TYR A 51 -3.23 2.23 -11.70
C TYR A 51 -1.86 2.19 -12.37
N GLY A 52 -1.09 1.11 -12.22
CA GLY A 52 0.24 0.96 -12.82
C GLY A 52 1.21 2.07 -12.40
N ILE A 53 1.14 2.52 -11.14
CA ILE A 53 1.94 3.67 -10.69
C ILE A 53 3.44 3.39 -10.82
N GLU A 54 3.88 2.15 -10.56
CA GLU A 54 5.28 1.75 -10.76
C GLU A 54 5.76 1.90 -12.20
N GLU A 55 4.90 1.63 -13.18
CA GLU A 55 5.25 1.69 -14.60
C GLU A 55 5.44 3.12 -15.12
N VAL A 56 4.82 4.10 -14.46
CA VAL A 56 4.91 5.53 -14.84
C VAL A 56 5.96 6.30 -14.05
N LEU A 57 6.51 5.72 -12.99
CA LEU A 57 7.55 6.35 -12.20
C LEU A 57 8.92 6.25 -12.91
N PRO A 58 9.82 7.21 -12.69
CA PRO A 58 11.19 7.11 -13.16
C PRO A 58 11.90 5.86 -12.63
N ASN A 59 12.72 5.21 -13.48
CA ASN A 59 13.45 3.97 -13.14
C ASN A 59 14.46 4.10 -11.99
N ASN A 60 14.75 5.32 -11.52
CA ASN A 60 15.58 5.57 -10.35
C ASN A 60 14.75 5.69 -9.05
N ILE A 61 13.46 5.35 -9.08
CA ILE A 61 12.57 5.23 -7.92
C ILE A 61 12.07 3.79 -7.86
N GLU A 62 12.13 3.20 -6.66
CA GLU A 62 11.60 1.87 -6.37
C GLU A 62 10.57 1.99 -5.24
N LEU A 63 9.37 1.47 -5.45
CA LEU A 63 8.37 1.37 -4.40
C LEU A 63 8.58 0.05 -3.64
N ILE A 64 8.54 0.12 -2.31
CA ILE A 64 8.61 -1.04 -1.43
C ILE A 64 7.26 -1.23 -0.74
N HIS A 65 6.70 -2.42 -0.87
CA HIS A 65 5.48 -2.81 -0.19
C HIS A 65 5.80 -3.39 1.18
N GLY A 66 5.62 -2.58 2.21
CA GLY A 66 5.84 -2.95 3.60
C GLY A 66 4.69 -3.78 4.19
N PRO A 67 4.77 -4.12 5.49
CA PRO A 67 3.76 -4.90 6.21
C PRO A 67 2.47 -4.10 6.50
N GLY A 68 1.76 -3.67 5.47
CA GLY A 68 0.57 -2.82 5.56
C GLY A 68 -0.77 -3.57 5.75
N CYS A 69 -0.72 -4.87 5.99
CA CYS A 69 -1.89 -5.73 6.15
C CYS A 69 -1.97 -6.20 7.62
N PRO A 70 -2.89 -5.66 8.44
CA PRO A 70 -2.94 -5.97 9.88
C PRO A 70 -3.23 -7.45 10.15
N VAL A 71 -4.03 -8.09 9.30
CA VAL A 71 -4.33 -9.52 9.38
C VAL A 71 -3.11 -10.37 9.08
N CYS A 72 -2.37 -10.03 8.01
CA CYS A 72 -1.22 -10.79 7.55
C CYS A 72 -0.06 -10.81 8.57
N VAL A 73 0.00 -9.81 9.46
CA VAL A 73 1.03 -9.69 10.51
C VAL A 73 0.50 -10.05 11.90
N MET A 74 -0.70 -10.61 11.99
CA MET A 74 -1.28 -11.01 13.27
C MET A 74 -0.41 -12.11 13.93
N PRO A 75 0.01 -11.93 15.19
CA PRO A 75 0.75 -12.96 15.90
C PRO A 75 -0.07 -14.24 16.08
N ARG A 76 0.55 -15.42 15.95
CA ARG A 76 -0.15 -16.72 16.10
C ARG A 76 -0.91 -16.85 17.42
N GLY A 77 -0.33 -16.38 18.52
CA GLY A 77 -1.00 -16.42 19.82
C GLY A 77 -2.34 -15.69 19.86
N ARG A 78 -2.57 -14.69 19.00
CA ARG A 78 -3.88 -14.02 18.88
C ARG A 78 -4.92 -14.90 18.20
N LEU A 79 -4.51 -15.76 17.27
CA LEU A 79 -5.40 -16.76 16.69
C LEU A 79 -5.76 -17.83 17.72
N ASP A 80 -4.79 -18.28 18.53
CA ASP A 80 -5.04 -19.25 19.61
C ASP A 80 -6.05 -18.69 20.63
N ASP A 81 -5.88 -17.43 21.04
CA ASP A 81 -6.83 -16.72 21.91
C ASP A 81 -8.24 -16.67 21.29
N ALA A 82 -8.33 -16.37 19.99
CA ALA A 82 -9.60 -16.27 19.26
C ALA A 82 -10.33 -17.62 19.20
N ILE A 83 -9.60 -18.70 18.89
CA ILE A 83 -10.14 -20.07 18.87
C ILE A 83 -10.66 -20.46 20.25
N ALA A 84 -9.87 -20.22 21.30
CA ALA A 84 -10.25 -20.54 22.68
C ALA A 84 -11.49 -19.76 23.15
N LEU A 85 -11.74 -18.54 22.61
CA LEU A 85 -12.98 -17.80 22.87
C LEU A 85 -14.16 -18.36 22.08
N ALA A 86 -13.95 -18.74 20.82
CA ALA A 86 -14.99 -19.26 19.94
C ALA A 86 -15.53 -20.63 20.40
N GLU A 87 -14.72 -21.46 21.06
CA GLU A 87 -15.13 -22.77 21.58
C GLU A 87 -15.93 -22.70 22.89
N LYS A 88 -16.05 -21.52 23.51
CA LYS A 88 -16.77 -21.38 24.79
C LYS A 88 -18.28 -21.54 24.62
N PRO A 89 -18.96 -22.28 25.52
CA PRO A 89 -20.41 -22.34 25.53
C PRO A 89 -21.03 -20.94 25.63
N SER A 90 -22.11 -20.72 24.89
CA SER A 90 -22.87 -19.46 24.89
C SER A 90 -22.09 -18.22 24.39
N VAL A 91 -20.99 -18.40 23.64
CA VAL A 91 -20.29 -17.31 22.95
C VAL A 91 -20.63 -17.30 21.45
N ILE A 92 -20.90 -16.11 20.91
CA ILE A 92 -20.91 -15.87 19.46
C ILE A 92 -19.65 -15.05 19.14
N PHE A 93 -18.66 -15.69 18.54
CA PHE A 93 -17.43 -15.05 18.10
C PHE A 93 -17.57 -14.57 16.65
N THR A 94 -17.15 -13.34 16.36
CA THR A 94 -17.23 -12.74 15.03
C THR A 94 -15.86 -12.23 14.61
N THR A 95 -15.49 -12.48 13.36
CA THR A 95 -14.25 -12.02 12.74
C THR A 95 -14.54 -11.43 11.35
N PHE A 96 -13.59 -10.66 10.81
CA PHE A 96 -13.61 -10.34 9.39
C PHE A 96 -13.33 -11.60 8.57
N GLY A 97 -13.85 -11.68 7.34
CA GLY A 97 -13.73 -12.92 6.54
C GLY A 97 -12.30 -13.27 6.11
N ASP A 98 -11.39 -12.30 6.14
CA ASP A 98 -9.97 -12.45 5.83
C ASP A 98 -9.11 -12.76 7.06
N ALA A 99 -9.65 -12.57 8.28
CA ALA A 99 -8.94 -12.63 9.55
C ALA A 99 -9.04 -13.98 10.27
#